data_AF-A0A183MZR5-F1
#
_entry.id   AF-A0A183MZR5-F1
#
_cell.length_a   1.000
_cell.length_b   1.000
_cell.length_c   1.000
_cell.angle_alpha   90.00
_cell.angle_beta   90.00
_cell.angle_gamma   90.00
#
_symmetry.space_group_name_H-M   'P 1'
#
loop_
_entity.id
_entity.type
_entity.pdbx_description
1 polymer ?
#
loop_
_entity_poly.entity_id
_entity_poly.type
_entity_poly.pdbx_seq_one_letter_code
_entity_poly.pdbx_strand_id
1 'polypeptide(L)'
;MGESATVDLDAGDEPKSRDRFLLNSILIFVLRKGYTGILKEVIQLYGQLCLKPPPFCVWCCATVLFSKTLNENLIETDSNNCNLSTNYQDQLETLITVGNNLFSKLNDSSPYKPYLNTYLKEARRVIMHLYLESSAPTSNYTLCFSKLNQHYSQSDLDPGASPCASLVWNQGFPTPLGGLSMSTNPIKAPDIRFSSCQFRKQYPSCKEATDEVHNFRLRFLTLFVSEDKVNCYLNERWFPARFNVFKKLQQLAFDIVKHLPEVLFDKVSNINNSSLF
;
A
#
# COMPACT_ATOMS: atom_id res chain seq x y z
N MET A 1 -64.68 -21.36 -18.75
CA MET A 1 -64.20 -20.53 -17.63
C MET A 1 -62.69 -20.51 -17.67
N GLY A 2 -62.14 -19.55 -18.39
CA GLY A 2 -60.71 -19.24 -18.37
C GLY A 2 -60.61 -17.73 -18.15
N GLU A 3 -59.78 -17.33 -17.19
CA GLU A 3 -59.18 -16.00 -17.00
C GLU A 3 -58.32 -16.13 -15.74
N SER A 4 -56.99 -16.18 -15.89
CA SER A 4 -56.07 -15.04 -16.04
C SER A 4 -55.46 -14.69 -14.68
N ALA A 5 -54.42 -15.44 -14.31
CA ALA A 5 -53.45 -14.99 -13.33
C ALA A 5 -52.47 -14.07 -14.08
N THR A 6 -52.69 -12.77 -13.98
CA THR A 6 -51.72 -11.74 -14.37
C THR A 6 -50.50 -11.87 -13.47
N VAL A 7 -49.42 -12.41 -14.02
CA VAL A 7 -48.08 -12.28 -13.43
C VAL A 7 -47.66 -10.83 -13.64
N ASP A 8 -47.79 -10.03 -12.59
CA ASP A 8 -47.17 -8.71 -12.51
C ASP A 8 -45.65 -8.90 -12.54
N LEU A 9 -45.10 -8.84 -13.76
CA LEU A 9 -43.67 -8.62 -13.97
C LEU A 9 -43.37 -7.17 -13.58
N ASP A 10 -42.74 -7.02 -12.43
CA ASP A 10 -42.22 -5.76 -11.90
C ASP A 10 -41.27 -5.10 -12.92
N ALA A 11 -41.81 -4.17 -13.70
CA ALA A 11 -41.12 -3.41 -14.73
C ALA A 11 -40.21 -2.29 -14.15
N GLY A 12 -40.13 -2.16 -12.82
CA GLY A 12 -39.39 -1.08 -12.15
C GLY A 12 -37.87 -1.28 -12.07
N ASP A 13 -37.38 -2.52 -12.17
CA ASP A 13 -35.96 -2.87 -11.94
C ASP A 13 -35.15 -3.08 -13.23
N GLU A 14 -35.81 -3.25 -14.37
CA GLU A 14 -35.16 -3.52 -15.67
C GLU A 14 -34.28 -2.38 -16.22
N PRO A 15 -34.71 -1.08 -16.21
CA PRO A 15 -33.88 0.01 -16.72
C PRO A 15 -32.65 0.26 -15.85
N LYS A 16 -32.78 0.20 -14.52
CA LYS A 16 -31.66 0.35 -13.58
C LYS A 16 -30.62 -0.77 -13.72
N SER A 17 -31.07 -1.98 -14.03
CA SER A 17 -30.19 -3.11 -14.32
C SER A 17 -29.36 -2.89 -15.60
N ARG A 18 -30.00 -2.39 -16.67
CA ARG A 18 -29.35 -2.07 -17.94
C ARG A 18 -28.35 -0.91 -17.79
N ASP A 19 -28.74 0.15 -17.10
CA ASP A 19 -27.89 1.32 -16.87
C ASP A 19 -26.66 0.95 -16.03
N ARG A 20 -26.83 0.11 -15.00
CA ARG A 20 -25.74 -0.44 -14.21
C ARG A 20 -24.76 -1.25 -15.05
N PHE A 21 -25.27 -2.14 -15.89
CA PHE A 21 -24.44 -2.97 -16.76
C PHE A 21 -23.59 -2.12 -17.72
N LEU A 22 -24.21 -1.14 -18.38
CA LEU A 22 -23.52 -0.23 -19.29
C LEU A 22 -22.46 0.58 -18.56
N LEU A 23 -22.80 1.13 -17.39
CA LEU A 23 -21.89 1.97 -16.63
C LEU A 23 -20.70 1.17 -16.07
N ASN A 24 -20.93 -0.06 -15.61
CA ASN A 24 -19.88 -0.99 -15.20
C ASN A 24 -18.93 -1.32 -16.36
N SER A 25 -19.48 -1.54 -17.56
CA SER A 25 -18.69 -1.84 -18.76
C SER A 25 -17.85 -0.65 -19.20
N ILE A 26 -18.42 0.57 -19.17
CA ILE A 26 -17.71 1.82 -19.45
C ILE A 26 -16.59 2.03 -18.43
N LEU A 27 -16.87 1.82 -17.14
CA LEU A 27 -15.89 1.98 -16.07
C LEU A 27 -14.67 1.10 -16.30
N ILE A 28 -14.86 -0.19 -16.60
CA ILE A 28 -13.75 -1.10 -16.88
C ILE A 28 -12.99 -0.71 -18.13
N PHE A 29 -13.69 -0.35 -19.21
CA PHE A 29 -13.04 0.09 -20.44
C PHE A 29 -12.14 1.30 -20.21
N VAL A 30 -12.66 2.33 -19.53
CA VAL A 30 -11.92 3.55 -19.19
C VAL A 30 -10.73 3.25 -18.29
N LEU A 31 -10.90 2.37 -17.30
CA LEU A 31 -9.81 1.90 -16.44
C LEU A 31 -8.70 1.21 -17.24
N ARG A 32 -9.05 0.22 -18.09
CA ARG A 32 -8.08 -0.53 -18.90
C ARG A 32 -7.32 0.34 -19.88
N LYS A 33 -7.96 1.39 -20.41
CA LYS A 33 -7.32 2.36 -21.30
C LYS A 33 -6.54 3.44 -20.55
N GLY A 34 -6.66 3.53 -19.22
CA GLY A 34 -5.99 4.55 -18.43
C GLY A 34 -6.51 5.97 -18.69
N TYR A 35 -7.76 6.11 -19.16
CA TYR A 35 -8.38 7.40 -19.47
C TYR A 35 -8.85 8.12 -18.19
N THR A 36 -7.87 8.57 -17.40
CA THR A 36 -8.08 9.18 -16.08
C THR A 36 -8.92 10.46 -16.08
N GLY A 37 -8.97 11.21 -17.19
CA GLY A 37 -9.87 12.36 -17.35
C GLY A 37 -11.34 11.94 -17.36
N ILE A 38 -11.67 10.96 -18.21
CA ILE A 38 -13.01 10.39 -18.35
C ILE A 38 -13.42 9.62 -17.09
N LEU A 39 -12.47 9.03 -16.37
CA LEU A 39 -12.75 8.26 -15.16
C LEU A 39 -13.50 9.06 -14.09
N LYS A 40 -13.17 10.35 -13.93
CA LYS A 40 -13.87 11.24 -12.98
C LYS A 40 -15.32 11.47 -13.39
N GLU A 41 -15.57 11.65 -14.67
CA GLU A 41 -16.92 11.83 -15.23
C GLU A 41 -17.77 10.57 -15.05
N VAL A 42 -17.20 9.39 -15.33
CA VAL A 42 -17.90 8.10 -15.12
C VAL A 42 -18.29 7.92 -13.65
N ILE A 43 -17.41 8.26 -12.70
CA ILE A 43 -17.73 8.20 -11.26
C ILE A 43 -18.86 9.18 -10.89
N GLN A 44 -18.90 10.37 -11.50
CA GLN A 44 -19.99 11.33 -11.30
C GLN A 44 -21.33 10.80 -11.83
N LEU A 45 -21.32 10.10 -12.98
CA LEU A 45 -22.52 9.48 -13.55
C LEU A 45 -23.15 8.42 -12.62
N TYR A 46 -22.33 7.64 -11.89
CA TYR A 46 -22.85 6.74 -10.85
C TYR A 46 -23.67 7.49 -9.80
N GLY A 47 -23.18 8.66 -9.36
CA GLY A 47 -23.88 9.52 -8.40
C GLY A 47 -25.21 10.07 -8.95
N GLN A 48 -25.22 10.49 -10.22
CA GLN A 48 -26.43 11.01 -10.88
C GLN A 48 -27.51 9.94 -11.05
N LEU A 49 -27.12 8.70 -11.32
CA LEU A 49 -28.02 7.57 -11.52
C LEU A 49 -28.39 6.85 -10.20
N CYS A 50 -27.93 7.34 -9.05
CA CYS A 50 -28.07 6.68 -7.74
C CYS A 50 -27.56 5.23 -7.74
N LEU A 51 -26.57 4.93 -8.59
CA LEU A 51 -25.93 3.62 -8.70
C LEU A 51 -24.64 3.59 -7.88
N LYS A 52 -24.29 2.41 -7.35
CA LYS A 52 -23.04 2.22 -6.62
C LYS A 52 -22.03 1.47 -7.50
N PRO A 53 -20.82 2.02 -7.73
CA PRO A 53 -19.79 1.31 -8.47
C PRO A 53 -19.29 0.11 -7.66
N PRO A 54 -18.83 -0.95 -8.34
CA PRO A 54 -18.25 -2.12 -7.68
C PRO A 54 -17.05 -1.74 -6.79
N PRO A 55 -16.99 -2.19 -5.53
CA PRO A 55 -15.92 -1.80 -4.60
C PRO A 55 -14.51 -2.09 -5.14
N PHE A 56 -14.33 -3.21 -5.85
CA PHE A 56 -13.05 -3.56 -6.45
C PHE A 56 -12.65 -2.60 -7.58
N CYS A 57 -13.61 -2.18 -8.42
CA CYS A 57 -13.37 -1.20 -9.47
C CYS A 57 -13.05 0.18 -8.89
N VAL A 58 -13.74 0.62 -7.84
CA VAL A 58 -13.44 1.88 -7.14
C VAL A 58 -12.00 1.87 -6.60
N TRP A 59 -11.59 0.76 -5.99
CA TRP A 59 -10.22 0.62 -5.50
C TRP A 59 -9.20 0.66 -6.66
N CYS A 60 -9.48 0.01 -7.79
CA CYS A 60 -8.64 0.12 -9.00
C CYS A 60 -8.58 1.56 -9.54
N CYS A 61 -9.69 2.31 -9.53
CA CYS A 61 -9.68 3.72 -9.87
C CYS A 61 -8.73 4.50 -8.97
N ALA A 62 -8.83 4.27 -7.66
CA ALA A 62 -8.04 4.97 -6.67
C ALA A 62 -6.54 4.69 -6.83
N THR A 63 -6.14 3.44 -7.09
CA THR A 63 -4.72 3.09 -7.32
C THR A 63 -4.18 3.71 -8.61
N VAL A 64 -4.95 3.70 -9.70
CA VAL A 64 -4.56 4.33 -10.97
C VAL A 64 -4.43 5.84 -10.82
N LEU A 65 -5.40 6.50 -10.20
CA LEU A 65 -5.35 7.95 -9.97
C LEU A 65 -4.21 8.34 -9.04
N PHE A 66 -4.02 7.62 -7.95
CA PHE A 66 -2.90 7.82 -7.02
C PHE A 66 -1.55 7.73 -7.73
N SER A 67 -1.36 6.69 -8.54
CA SER A 67 -0.11 6.48 -9.27
C SER A 67 0.17 7.57 -10.32
N LYS A 68 -0.89 8.10 -10.96
CA LYS A 68 -0.77 9.22 -11.89
C LYS A 68 -0.33 10.50 -11.16
N THR A 69 -1.01 10.84 -10.07
CA THR A 69 -0.68 12.01 -9.24
C THR A 69 0.73 11.93 -8.67
N LEU A 70 1.17 10.73 -8.25
CA LEU A 70 2.54 10.51 -7.78
C LEU A 70 3.58 10.84 -8.86
N ASN A 71 3.36 10.37 -10.10
CA ASN A 71 4.32 10.59 -11.18
C ASN A 71 4.35 12.05 -11.66
N GLU A 72 3.18 12.70 -11.78
CA GLU A 72 3.10 14.11 -12.19
C GLU A 72 3.87 15.00 -11.22
N ASN A 73 3.68 14.80 -9.91
CA ASN A 73 4.34 15.61 -8.91
C ASN A 73 5.83 15.27 -8.74
N LEU A 74 6.25 14.02 -8.98
CA LEU A 74 7.67 13.65 -9.01
C LEU A 74 8.46 14.38 -10.09
N ILE A 75 7.84 14.73 -11.22
CA ILE A 75 8.47 15.48 -12.31
C ILE A 75 8.63 16.97 -11.92
N GLU A 76 7.75 17.47 -11.05
CA GLU A 76 7.75 18.87 -10.60
C GLU A 76 8.63 19.12 -9.36
N THR A 77 8.96 18.09 -8.57
CA THR A 77 9.69 18.27 -7.31
C THR A 77 11.20 17.98 -7.42
N ASP A 78 11.98 19.05 -7.58
CA ASP A 78 13.42 19.06 -7.25
C ASP A 78 13.69 19.36 -5.75
N SER A 79 12.66 19.53 -4.89
CA SER A 79 12.89 19.97 -3.50
C SER A 79 11.90 19.43 -2.45
N ASN A 80 12.44 18.67 -1.49
CA ASN A 80 12.23 18.72 -0.02
C ASN A 80 10.88 19.19 0.56
N ASN A 81 9.73 18.78 0.02
CA ASN A 81 8.45 19.21 0.59
C ASN A 81 7.83 18.13 1.50
N CYS A 82 8.08 18.22 2.81
CA CYS A 82 7.55 17.29 3.83
C CYS A 82 6.01 17.19 3.83
N ASN A 83 5.31 18.27 3.46
CA ASN A 83 3.85 18.33 3.36
C ASN A 83 3.27 17.46 2.23
N LEU A 84 4.07 17.19 1.20
CA LEU A 84 3.66 16.32 0.10
C LEU A 84 3.70 14.85 0.54
N SER A 85 4.68 14.48 1.39
CA SER A 85 4.83 13.13 1.93
C SER A 85 3.64 12.70 2.79
N THR A 86 3.11 13.57 3.64
CA THR A 86 2.00 13.22 4.55
C THR A 86 0.69 12.92 3.81
N ASN A 87 0.35 13.70 2.78
CA ASN A 87 -0.83 13.43 1.96
C ASN A 87 -0.74 12.07 1.24
N TYR A 88 0.43 11.73 0.71
CA TYR A 88 0.64 10.43 0.08
C TYR A 88 0.64 9.27 1.07
N GLN A 89 1.12 9.47 2.30
CA GLN A 89 1.02 8.48 3.36
C GLN A 89 -0.44 8.14 3.66
N ASP A 90 -1.30 9.14 3.86
CA ASP A 90 -2.71 8.93 4.17
C ASP A 90 -3.47 8.25 3.02
N GLN A 91 -3.22 8.68 1.79
CA GLN A 91 -3.80 8.06 0.61
C GLN A 91 -3.35 6.60 0.47
N LEU A 92 -2.05 6.32 0.64
CA LEU A 92 -1.50 4.97 0.51
C LEU A 92 -1.94 4.06 1.66
N GLU A 93 -2.05 4.55 2.90
CA GLU A 93 -2.65 3.80 4.02
C GLU A 93 -4.08 3.38 3.69
N THR A 94 -4.87 4.31 3.15
CA THR A 94 -6.25 4.05 2.77
C THR A 94 -6.32 2.96 1.69
N LEU A 95 -5.46 3.06 0.67
CA LEU A 95 -5.35 2.05 -0.39
C LEU A 95 -4.95 0.68 0.16
N ILE A 96 -3.98 0.62 1.07
CA ILE A 96 -3.54 -0.64 1.70
C ILE A 96 -4.68 -1.23 2.54
N THR A 97 -5.36 -0.42 3.34
CA THR A 97 -6.45 -0.84 4.22
C THR A 97 -7.63 -1.40 3.43
N VAL A 98 -8.12 -0.64 2.45
CA VAL A 98 -9.22 -1.09 1.59
C VAL A 98 -8.78 -2.31 0.76
N GLY A 99 -7.55 -2.32 0.25
CA GLY A 99 -7.03 -3.44 -0.52
C GLY A 99 -6.90 -4.73 0.30
N ASN A 100 -6.48 -4.65 1.57
CA ASN A 100 -6.48 -5.81 2.48
C ASN A 100 -7.90 -6.35 2.72
N ASN A 101 -8.88 -5.46 2.90
CA ASN A 101 -10.28 -5.84 3.05
C ASN A 101 -10.87 -6.48 1.79
N LEU A 102 -10.43 -6.05 0.61
CA LEU A 102 -10.79 -6.69 -0.66
C LEU A 102 -10.09 -8.05 -0.78
N PHE A 103 -8.80 -8.12 -0.44
CA PHE A 103 -8.00 -9.34 -0.49
C PHE A 103 -8.57 -10.46 0.38
N SER A 104 -9.02 -10.14 1.60
CA SER A 104 -9.62 -11.13 2.51
C SER A 104 -10.96 -11.67 2.03
N LYS A 105 -11.68 -10.92 1.20
CA LYS A 105 -12.95 -11.33 0.59
C LYS A 105 -12.79 -12.12 -0.71
N LEU A 106 -11.59 -12.15 -1.31
CA LEU A 106 -11.33 -12.88 -2.56
C LEU A 106 -11.06 -14.37 -2.31
N ASN A 107 -11.75 -15.23 -3.05
CA ASN A 107 -11.46 -16.67 -3.08
C ASN A 107 -10.03 -16.96 -3.57
N ASP A 108 -9.44 -18.07 -3.12
CA ASP A 108 -8.07 -18.47 -3.48
C ASP A 108 -7.87 -18.66 -5.00
N SER A 109 -8.92 -19.10 -5.71
CA SER A 109 -8.90 -19.27 -7.16
C SER A 109 -9.10 -17.97 -7.95
N SER A 110 -9.20 -16.82 -7.29
CA SER A 110 -9.44 -15.54 -7.98
C SER A 110 -8.20 -15.12 -8.79
N PRO A 111 -8.34 -14.82 -10.09
CA PRO A 111 -7.22 -14.43 -10.95
C PRO A 111 -6.56 -13.11 -10.51
N TYR A 112 -7.28 -12.28 -9.74
CA TYR A 112 -6.80 -10.98 -9.24
C TYR A 112 -5.99 -11.07 -7.97
N LYS A 113 -6.18 -12.13 -7.18
CA LYS A 113 -5.58 -12.29 -5.85
C LYS A 113 -4.04 -12.20 -5.86
N PRO A 114 -3.29 -12.84 -6.78
CA PRO A 114 -1.84 -12.71 -6.82
C PRO A 114 -1.36 -11.29 -7.16
N TYR A 115 -2.04 -10.60 -8.09
CA TYR A 115 -1.69 -9.23 -8.48
C TYR A 115 -1.96 -8.23 -7.35
N LEU A 116 -3.12 -8.37 -6.68
CA LEU A 116 -3.46 -7.57 -5.51
C LEU A 116 -2.46 -7.78 -4.38
N ASN A 117 -2.06 -9.03 -4.09
CA ASN A 117 -1.05 -9.33 -3.08
C ASN A 117 0.29 -8.65 -3.42
N THR A 118 0.71 -8.73 -4.68
CA THR A 118 1.97 -8.12 -5.14
C THR A 118 1.95 -6.61 -4.99
N TYR A 119 0.85 -5.96 -5.39
CA TYR A 119 0.66 -4.52 -5.18
C TYR A 119 0.69 -4.15 -3.70
N LEU A 120 -0.03 -4.88 -2.84
CA LEU A 120 -0.08 -4.61 -1.40
C LEU A 120 1.28 -4.78 -0.73
N LYS A 121 2.07 -5.80 -1.12
CA LYS A 121 3.44 -5.99 -0.64
C LYS A 121 4.33 -4.81 -0.99
N GLU A 122 4.27 -4.34 -2.24
CA GLU A 122 5.05 -3.17 -2.67
C GLU A 122 4.54 -1.88 -2.02
N ALA A 123 3.23 -1.68 -1.91
CA ALA A 123 2.64 -0.52 -1.22
C ALA A 123 3.09 -0.43 0.24
N ARG A 124 3.14 -1.56 0.97
CA ARG A 124 3.68 -1.62 2.34
C ARG A 124 5.17 -1.31 2.40
N ARG A 125 5.95 -1.68 1.39
CA ARG A 125 7.36 -1.25 1.30
C ARG A 125 7.43 0.25 1.11
N VAL A 126 6.71 0.80 0.14
CA VAL A 126 6.72 2.23 -0.19
C VAL A 126 6.34 3.08 1.01
N ILE A 127 5.25 2.75 1.70
CA ILE A 127 4.76 3.56 2.80
C ILE A 127 5.77 3.65 3.96
N MET A 128 6.54 2.58 4.20
CA MET A 128 7.59 2.59 5.22
C MET A 128 8.73 3.55 4.88
N HIS A 129 9.08 3.69 3.60
CA HIS A 129 10.08 4.66 3.18
C HIS A 129 9.54 6.09 3.27
N LEU A 130 8.26 6.30 2.95
CA LEU A 130 7.61 7.61 3.11
C LEU A 130 7.59 8.03 4.59
N TYR A 131 7.25 7.12 5.51
CA TYR A 131 7.32 7.43 6.95
C TYR A 131 8.74 7.73 7.40
N LEU A 132 9.74 6.99 6.91
CA LEU A 132 11.15 7.26 7.20
C LEU A 132 11.58 8.64 6.69
N GLU A 133 11.19 9.00 5.47
CA GLU A 133 11.44 10.32 4.85
C GLU A 133 10.82 11.45 5.67
N SER A 134 9.56 11.30 6.13
CA SER A 134 8.90 12.32 6.95
C SER A 134 9.44 12.42 8.38
N SER A 135 9.92 11.32 8.94
CA SER A 135 10.43 11.27 10.32
C SER A 135 11.87 11.78 10.43
N ALA A 136 12.67 11.66 9.37
CA ALA A 136 14.10 12.00 9.38
C ALA A 136 14.41 13.44 9.84
N PRO A 137 13.69 14.49 9.41
CA PRO A 137 13.99 15.87 9.84
C PRO A 137 13.76 16.13 11.34
N THR A 138 12.94 15.31 12.00
CA THR A 138 12.58 15.48 13.41
C THR A 138 13.32 14.51 14.34
N SER A 139 14.10 13.59 13.76
CA SER A 139 14.74 12.46 14.45
C SER A 139 13.78 11.65 15.34
N ASN A 140 12.47 11.76 15.10
CA ASN A 140 11.43 11.08 15.85
C ASN A 140 10.84 9.94 14.99
N TYR A 141 11.36 8.74 15.23
CA TYR A 141 10.98 7.53 14.51
C TYR A 141 9.86 6.74 15.19
N THR A 142 9.22 7.25 16.25
CA THR A 142 8.17 6.52 16.99
C THR A 142 6.99 6.16 16.09
N LEU A 143 6.55 7.09 15.23
CA LEU A 143 5.49 6.83 14.24
C LEU A 143 5.92 5.81 13.19
N CYS A 144 7.13 5.94 12.65
CA CYS A 144 7.66 5.00 11.67
C CYS A 144 7.78 3.58 12.27
N PHE A 145 8.24 3.46 13.53
CA PHE A 145 8.32 2.19 14.23
C PHE A 145 6.94 1.56 14.50
N SER A 146 5.95 2.34 14.93
CA SER A 146 4.60 1.82 15.15
C SER A 146 3.97 1.31 13.84
N LYS A 147 4.20 2.03 12.74
CA LYS A 147 3.76 1.63 11.39
C LYS A 147 4.50 0.41 10.87
N LEU A 148 5.80 0.25 11.19
CA LEU A 148 6.54 -0.97 10.89
C LEU A 148 5.91 -2.18 11.58
N ASN A 149 5.52 -2.05 12.85
CA ASN A 149 4.85 -3.12 13.59
C ASN A 149 3.46 -3.43 13.03
N GLN A 150 2.73 -2.42 12.55
CA GLN A 150 1.42 -2.60 11.93
C GLN A 150 1.49 -3.36 10.60
N HIS A 151 2.46 -3.03 9.73
CA HIS A 151 2.57 -3.60 8.39
C HIS A 151 3.39 -4.90 8.33
N TYR A 152 4.28 -5.12 9.30
CA TYR A 152 5.21 -6.26 9.39
C TYR A 152 5.19 -6.86 10.80
N SER A 153 4.06 -7.47 11.18
CA SER A 153 3.86 -8.13 12.47
C SER A 153 4.81 -9.33 12.66
N GLN A 154 5.31 -9.50 13.88
CA GLN A 154 6.22 -10.58 14.29
C GLN A 154 5.55 -11.98 14.25
N SER A 155 4.21 -12.05 14.18
CA SER A 155 3.40 -13.27 14.29
C SER A 155 3.46 -14.21 13.07
N ASP A 156 4.08 -13.78 11.96
CA ASP A 156 4.36 -14.64 10.81
C ASP A 156 5.66 -15.47 10.99
N LEU A 157 6.32 -15.37 12.15
CA LEU A 157 7.42 -16.25 12.54
C LEU A 157 6.86 -17.52 13.18
N ASP A 158 7.30 -18.66 12.67
CA ASP A 158 7.09 -19.98 13.29
C ASP A 158 7.25 -19.93 14.83
N PRO A 159 6.52 -20.74 15.61
CA PRO A 159 6.49 -20.69 17.08
C PRO A 159 7.81 -20.99 17.81
N GLY A 160 8.93 -21.11 17.10
CA GLY A 160 10.26 -21.36 17.66
C GLY A 160 11.00 -20.10 18.14
N ALA A 161 10.48 -18.89 17.91
CA ALA A 161 11.11 -17.65 18.38
C ALA A 161 10.67 -17.32 19.82
N SER A 162 11.64 -17.39 20.74
CA SER A 162 11.49 -17.17 22.19
C SER A 162 10.53 -16.02 22.59
N PRO A 163 9.57 -16.25 23.51
CA PRO A 163 8.60 -15.24 23.98
C PRO A 163 9.26 -14.02 24.64
N CYS A 164 10.53 -14.13 25.04
CA CYS A 164 11.25 -13.09 25.77
C CYS A 164 11.67 -11.89 24.90
N ALA A 165 11.65 -12.02 23.56
CA ALA A 165 11.97 -10.90 22.68
C ALA A 165 10.79 -9.91 22.55
N SER A 166 9.55 -10.38 22.56
CA SER A 166 8.37 -9.53 22.32
C SER A 166 8.08 -8.52 23.44
N LEU A 167 8.38 -8.88 24.69
CA LEU A 167 8.11 -8.01 25.85
C LEU A 167 9.11 -6.85 26.00
N VAL A 168 10.39 -7.08 25.67
CA VAL A 168 11.44 -6.07 25.84
C VAL A 168 11.27 -4.88 24.88
N TRP A 169 10.79 -5.12 23.65
CA TRP A 169 10.64 -4.06 22.63
C TRP A 169 9.35 -3.24 22.75
N ASN A 170 8.32 -3.77 23.42
CA ASN A 170 7.11 -3.02 23.73
C ASN A 170 7.26 -2.14 24.98
N GLN A 171 8.37 -2.26 25.73
CA GLN A 171 8.57 -1.62 27.03
C GLN A 171 9.70 -0.59 27.11
N GLY A 172 10.30 -0.14 26.01
CA GLY A 172 11.15 1.06 26.11
C GLY A 172 12.05 1.34 24.93
N PHE A 173 11.72 2.40 24.20
CA PHE A 173 12.75 3.39 23.87
C PHE A 173 12.73 4.41 25.02
N PRO A 174 13.86 4.69 25.69
CA PRO A 174 13.89 5.80 26.62
C PRO A 174 13.61 7.07 25.82
N THR A 175 12.51 7.74 26.14
CA THR A 175 12.18 9.07 25.66
C THR A 175 13.39 9.98 25.90
N PRO A 176 14.05 10.56 24.88
CA PRO A 176 15.06 11.56 25.13
C PRO A 176 14.31 12.86 25.48
N LEU A 177 13.95 13.00 26.76
CA LEU A 177 13.53 14.29 27.32
C LEU A 177 14.79 15.16 27.39
N GLY A 178 14.80 16.23 26.60
CA GLY A 178 15.97 17.08 26.37
C GLY A 178 16.53 17.75 27.63
N GLY A 179 17.82 18.12 27.55
CA GLY A 179 18.47 19.02 28.50
C GLY A 179 19.99 18.83 28.64
N LEU A 180 20.75 19.70 27.97
CA LEU A 180 22.03 20.32 28.38
C LEU A 180 23.13 19.50 29.12
N SER A 181 24.29 19.44 28.45
CA SER A 181 25.68 19.51 28.96
C SER A 181 26.02 18.95 30.36
N MET A 182 26.86 17.91 30.39
CA MET A 182 28.14 17.97 31.11
C MET A 182 29.09 16.88 30.63
N SER A 183 30.35 17.26 30.45
CA SER A 183 31.45 16.35 30.20
C SER A 183 31.96 15.73 31.50
N THR A 184 32.17 14.43 31.50
CA THR A 184 33.04 13.75 32.46
C THR A 184 33.94 12.79 31.69
N ASN A 185 35.14 13.30 31.43
CA ASN A 185 36.45 12.72 31.11
C ASN A 185 36.62 11.27 30.58
N PRO A 186 37.62 11.07 29.70
CA PRO A 186 37.60 10.04 28.68
C PRO A 186 38.19 8.72 29.18
N ILE A 187 37.38 7.66 29.17
CA ILE A 187 37.93 6.30 29.17
C ILE A 187 38.26 5.97 27.72
N LYS A 188 39.55 6.07 27.40
CA LYS A 188 40.23 5.62 26.17
C LYS A 188 39.29 5.07 25.08
N ALA A 189 38.84 5.96 24.20
CA ALA A 189 38.24 5.57 22.95
C ALA A 189 39.30 4.81 22.11
N PRO A 190 39.02 3.61 21.60
CA PRO A 190 39.72 3.16 20.41
C PRO A 190 39.41 4.17 19.30
N ASP A 191 40.44 4.56 18.55
CA ASP A 191 40.37 5.36 17.33
C ASP A 191 39.51 4.63 16.28
N ILE A 192 38.18 4.66 16.43
CA ILE A 192 37.22 4.16 15.45
C ILE A 192 37.11 5.24 14.39
N ARG A 193 38.09 5.23 13.48
CA ARG A 193 37.98 5.89 12.18
C ARG A 193 36.75 5.29 11.51
N PHE A 194 35.69 6.10 11.40
CA PHE A 194 34.48 5.75 10.67
C PHE A 194 34.87 5.48 9.20
N SER A 195 34.92 4.20 8.84
CA SER A 195 35.05 3.75 7.48
C SER A 195 33.67 3.69 6.82
N SER A 196 33.66 4.07 5.54
CA SER A 196 32.55 4.09 4.57
C SER A 196 31.37 3.15 4.88
N CYS A 197 30.15 3.65 4.68
CA CYS A 197 28.86 2.94 4.71
C CYS A 197 28.77 1.79 3.68
N GLN A 198 29.59 0.75 3.82
CA GLN A 198 29.42 -0.48 3.04
C GLN A 198 28.36 -1.34 3.72
N PHE A 199 27.12 -1.07 3.33
CA PHE A 199 25.99 -1.97 3.51
C PHE A 199 26.34 -3.29 2.78
N ARG A 200 26.93 -4.26 3.49
CA ARG A 200 27.39 -5.52 2.91
C ARG A 200 26.22 -6.26 2.23
N LYS A 201 26.47 -6.73 1.01
CA LYS A 201 25.63 -7.72 0.32
C LYS A 201 25.90 -9.10 0.93
N GLN A 202 25.08 -9.51 1.88
CA GLN A 202 24.82 -10.93 2.21
C GLN A 202 23.30 -11.07 2.12
N TYR A 203 22.72 -12.05 1.42
CA TYR A 203 22.72 -13.48 1.74
C TYR A 203 22.38 -14.35 0.51
N PRO A 204 22.90 -15.58 0.43
CA PRO A 204 22.25 -16.68 -0.28
C PRO A 204 21.67 -17.75 0.68
N SER A 205 20.44 -18.19 0.36
CA SER A 205 19.86 -19.54 0.49
C SER A 205 18.73 -19.81 1.51
N CYS A 206 17.55 -20.11 0.92
CA CYS A 206 16.54 -21.12 1.26
C CYS A 206 15.59 -20.90 2.48
N LYS A 207 14.60 -20.00 2.32
CA LYS A 207 13.19 -20.04 2.81
C LYS A 207 12.45 -18.77 2.34
N GLU A 208 12.16 -18.72 1.03
CA GLU A 208 11.99 -17.48 0.25
C GLU A 208 10.83 -16.53 0.64
N ALA A 209 9.80 -16.95 1.40
CA ALA A 209 8.66 -16.08 1.71
C ALA A 209 8.67 -15.47 3.11
N THR A 210 9.07 -16.23 4.13
CA THR A 210 9.21 -15.77 5.53
C THR A 210 10.41 -14.87 5.71
N ASP A 211 11.45 -15.07 4.89
CA ASP A 211 12.70 -14.35 4.98
C ASP A 211 12.58 -12.91 4.49
N GLU A 212 11.78 -12.60 3.47
CA GLU A 212 11.71 -11.22 2.94
C GLU A 212 11.08 -10.22 3.91
N VAL A 213 9.99 -10.60 4.58
CA VAL A 213 9.27 -9.76 5.56
C VAL A 213 10.16 -9.55 6.78
N HIS A 214 10.79 -10.62 7.27
CA HIS A 214 11.70 -10.57 8.41
C HIS A 214 12.96 -9.75 8.10
N ASN A 215 13.58 -9.98 6.94
CA ASN A 215 14.76 -9.23 6.49
C ASN A 215 14.44 -7.75 6.31
N PHE A 216 13.27 -7.40 5.76
CA PHE A 216 12.85 -6.02 5.62
C PHE A 216 12.69 -5.34 6.99
N ARG A 217 12.00 -6.00 7.93
CA ARG A 217 11.79 -5.52 9.29
C ARG A 217 13.12 -5.32 10.02
N LEU A 218 14.00 -6.32 10.03
CA LEU A 218 15.33 -6.22 10.65
C LEU A 218 16.13 -5.07 10.05
N ARG A 219 16.13 -4.94 8.72
CA ARG A 219 16.83 -3.87 8.03
C ARG A 219 16.34 -2.49 8.48
N PHE A 220 15.03 -2.27 8.56
CA PHE A 220 14.48 -1.00 9.05
C PHE A 220 14.83 -0.74 10.52
N LEU A 221 14.77 -1.76 11.38
CA LEU A 221 15.18 -1.63 12.79
C LEU A 221 16.65 -1.22 12.92
N THR A 222 17.54 -1.74 12.08
CA THR A 222 18.96 -1.35 12.11
C THR A 222 19.22 0.10 11.71
N LEU A 223 18.30 0.72 10.95
CA LEU A 223 18.40 2.13 10.59
C LEU A 223 18.11 3.02 11.79
N PHE A 224 17.11 2.66 12.62
CA PHE A 224 16.72 3.45 13.80
C PHE A 224 17.77 3.50 14.92
N VAL A 225 18.89 2.77 14.79
CA VAL A 225 20.00 2.76 15.77
C VAL A 225 20.75 4.10 15.79
N SER A 226 20.76 4.86 14.68
CA SER A 226 21.47 6.14 14.60
C SER A 226 20.88 7.01 13.49
N GLU A 227 20.76 8.31 13.75
CA GLU A 227 20.29 9.29 12.77
C GLU A 227 21.17 9.31 11.50
N ASP A 228 22.50 9.22 11.66
CA ASP A 228 23.44 9.19 10.53
C ASP A 228 23.15 8.02 9.58
N LYS A 229 22.74 6.87 10.12
CA LYS A 229 22.38 5.70 9.30
C LYS A 229 21.11 5.93 8.49
N VAL A 230 20.12 6.60 9.08
CA VAL A 230 18.88 6.97 8.38
C VAL A 230 19.20 7.94 7.25
N ASN A 231 19.96 9.00 7.53
CA ASN A 231 20.34 10.00 6.54
C ASN A 231 21.18 9.39 5.41
N CYS A 232 22.15 8.53 5.73
CA CYS A 232 22.92 7.79 4.71
C CYS A 232 22.00 6.90 3.86
N TYR A 233 21.10 6.15 4.48
CA TYR A 233 20.16 5.29 3.76
C TYR A 233 19.23 6.09 2.84
N LEU A 234 18.71 7.22 3.31
CA LEU A 234 17.83 8.07 2.51
C LEU A 234 18.56 8.60 1.27
N ASN A 235 19.76 9.16 1.46
CA ASN A 235 20.54 9.77 0.39
C ASN A 235 21.15 8.77 -0.60
N GLU A 236 21.65 7.63 -0.11
CA GLU A 236 22.36 6.67 -0.98
C GLU A 236 21.44 5.64 -1.61
N ARG A 237 20.27 5.35 -1.01
CA ARG A 237 19.39 4.26 -1.47
C ARG A 237 17.99 4.72 -1.78
N TRP A 238 17.33 5.44 -0.87
CA TRP A 238 15.93 5.78 -1.05
C TRP A 238 15.72 6.82 -2.16
N PHE A 239 16.28 8.02 -2.02
CA PHE A 239 16.06 9.10 -2.98
C PHE A 239 16.47 8.73 -4.42
N PRO A 240 17.61 8.06 -4.67
CA PRO A 240 17.96 7.61 -6.02
C PRO A 240 17.00 6.56 -6.59
N ALA A 241 16.41 5.71 -5.74
CA ALA A 241 15.47 4.67 -6.16
C ALA A 241 14.00 5.12 -6.17
N ARG A 242 13.66 6.23 -5.52
CA ARG A 242 12.29 6.69 -5.24
C ARG A 242 11.41 6.72 -6.48
N PHE A 243 11.91 7.32 -7.56
CA PHE A 243 11.19 7.37 -8.85
C PHE A 243 10.88 5.97 -9.40
N ASN A 244 11.87 5.08 -9.41
CA ASN A 244 11.71 3.72 -9.93
C ASN A 244 10.74 2.89 -9.08
N VAL A 245 10.76 3.11 -7.76
CA VAL A 245 9.84 2.45 -6.82
C VAL A 245 8.40 2.91 -7.05
N PHE A 246 8.15 4.21 -7.23
CA PHE A 246 6.80 4.71 -7.54
C PHE A 246 6.33 4.28 -8.93
N LYS A 247 7.22 4.28 -9.92
CA LYS A 247 6.93 3.74 -11.25
C LYS A 247 6.57 2.26 -11.22
N LYS A 248 7.26 1.46 -10.38
CA LYS A 248 6.91 0.05 -10.16
C LYS A 248 5.52 -0.09 -9.53
N LEU A 249 5.21 0.71 -8.53
CA LEU A 249 3.89 0.72 -7.88
C LEU A 249 2.78 1.05 -8.90
N GLN A 250 3.02 2.02 -9.77
CA GLN A 250 2.12 2.34 -10.88
C GLN A 250 1.93 1.15 -11.83
N GLN A 251 3.01 0.50 -12.24
CA GLN A 251 2.94 -0.63 -13.15
C GLN A 251 2.08 -1.76 -12.56
N LEU A 252 2.25 -2.05 -11.27
CA LEU A 252 1.44 -3.04 -10.57
C LEU A 252 -0.04 -2.67 -10.50
N ALA A 253 -0.37 -1.39 -10.33
CA ALA A 253 -1.76 -0.93 -10.40
C ALA A 253 -2.38 -1.22 -11.78
N PHE A 254 -1.65 -0.93 -12.86
CA PHE A 254 -2.10 -1.23 -14.21
C PHE A 254 -2.18 -2.73 -14.50
N ASP A 255 -1.28 -3.53 -13.95
CA ASP A 255 -1.32 -4.98 -14.13
C ASP A 255 -2.58 -5.58 -13.50
N ILE A 256 -3.01 -5.12 -12.32
CA ILE A 256 -4.31 -5.52 -11.73
C ILE A 256 -5.47 -5.18 -12.69
N VAL A 257 -5.47 -3.96 -13.24
CA VAL A 257 -6.52 -3.48 -14.14
C VAL A 257 -6.57 -4.24 -15.46
N LYS A 258 -5.42 -4.66 -16.00
CA LYS A 258 -5.36 -5.45 -17.24
C LYS A 258 -6.09 -6.78 -17.13
N HIS A 259 -6.11 -7.36 -15.93
CA HIS A 259 -6.76 -8.63 -15.69
C HIS A 259 -8.27 -8.52 -15.47
N LEU A 260 -8.82 -7.32 -15.29
CA LEU A 260 -10.28 -7.11 -15.11
C LEU A 260 -11.07 -7.73 -16.29
N PRO A 261 -12.27 -8.28 -16.00
CA PRO A 261 -13.05 -8.96 -17.02
C PRO A 261 -13.56 -7.94 -18.04
N GLU A 262 -13.77 -8.36 -19.30
CA GLU A 262 -14.27 -7.45 -20.34
C GLU A 262 -15.68 -6.91 -20.05
N VAL A 263 -16.47 -7.70 -19.32
CA VAL A 263 -17.85 -7.39 -18.95
C VAL A 263 -18.10 -7.92 -17.54
N LEU A 264 -18.71 -7.12 -16.66
CA LEU A 264 -19.23 -7.59 -15.38
C LEU A 264 -20.63 -8.18 -15.62
N PHE A 265 -20.72 -9.50 -15.65
CA PHE A 265 -22.01 -10.18 -15.66
C PHE A 265 -22.60 -10.14 -14.25
N ASP A 266 -23.69 -9.39 -14.10
CA ASP A 266 -24.32 -9.13 -12.80
C ASP A 266 -25.07 -10.36 -12.21
N LYS A 267 -25.03 -11.55 -12.84
CA LYS A 267 -25.56 -12.79 -12.26
C LYS A 267 -25.18 -14.04 -13.06
N VAL A 268 -25.19 -15.17 -12.33
CA VAL A 268 -25.06 -16.58 -12.72
C VAL A 268 -23.65 -17.16 -12.53
N SER A 269 -23.53 -18.00 -11.50
CA SER A 269 -22.41 -18.90 -11.15
C SER A 269 -21.24 -18.35 -10.31
N ASN A 270 -21.50 -17.61 -9.24
CA ASN A 270 -20.89 -17.89 -7.92
C ASN A 270 -21.46 -16.96 -6.84
N ILE A 271 -22.28 -17.53 -5.95
CA ILE A 271 -22.98 -16.84 -4.85
C ILE A 271 -22.02 -16.19 -3.84
N ASN A 272 -20.70 -16.44 -3.95
CA ASN A 272 -19.71 -15.95 -3.00
C ASN A 272 -18.94 -14.69 -3.45
N ASN A 273 -19.06 -14.24 -4.72
CA ASN A 273 -18.32 -13.09 -5.27
C ASN A 273 -19.18 -11.84 -5.53
N SER A 274 -20.50 -11.92 -5.37
CA SER A 274 -21.47 -10.89 -5.74
C SER A 274 -21.44 -9.62 -4.86
N SER A 275 -20.61 -9.56 -3.83
CA SER A 275 -20.45 -8.37 -2.99
C SER A 275 -19.23 -7.50 -3.36
N LEU A 276 -18.39 -7.98 -4.28
CA LEU A 276 -17.13 -7.34 -4.70
C LEU A 276 -17.17 -6.73 -6.10
N PHE A 277 -18.03 -7.29 -6.96
CA PHE A 277 -18.20 -6.97 -8.37
C PHE A 277 -19.65 -6.60 -8.66
#